data_AF-A0A403SW91-F1
#
_entry.id   AF-A0A403SW91-F1
#
_cell.length_a   1.000
_cell.length_b   1.000
_cell.length_c   1.000
_cell.angle_alpha   90.00
_cell.angle_beta   90.00
_cell.angle_gamma   90.00
#
_symmetry.space_group_name_H-M   'P 1'
#
loop_
_entity.id
_entity.type
_entity.pdbx_description
1 polymer ?
#
loop_
_entity_poly.entity_id
_entity_poly.type
_entity_poly.pdbx_seq_one_letter_code
_entity_poly.pdbx_strand_id
1 'polypeptide(L)'
;MMMNKILLAVSVAFAGSIFHANGASFDCKKAKSFSEKTICSDSKLSKDDDDLKYLYGRAKASVQDRQAFSEITKTLWNSRERCSDFTCVNSWYDTAFAIYGAIAEKGIPETNGKNDILANAEQYKSETTNKNVSPISGDKENITVKESKIQNLNDGDVKVVNPKITYQLKNESAFVDVIEKAIIKSKSAKNDMQIGGIKALRDKEICNILQVKSVSNWIGQVKKVSANSDGKGVLALSLPSGILIKTWNNSFSDTKYNTLMEPGTEIFNRASELSVGDVVYFSGTFFEDNDDCISESSLSLSGKVKEPEFIFRFSDIRKYQQ
;
A
#
# COMPACT_ATOMS: atom_id res chain seq x y z
N MET A 1 41.02 42.83 53.16
CA MET A 1 39.62 42.65 53.61
C MET A 1 38.86 41.99 52.46
N MET A 2 38.25 40.84 52.72
CA MET A 2 37.66 39.93 51.74
C MET A 2 36.60 40.59 50.86
N MET A 3 36.53 40.23 49.58
CA MET A 3 35.30 40.34 48.83
C MET A 3 35.11 39.08 47.97
N ASN A 4 34.40 38.12 48.56
CA ASN A 4 33.88 36.93 47.91
C ASN A 4 32.49 37.29 47.36
N LYS A 5 32.32 37.30 46.03
CA LYS A 5 31.00 37.30 45.40
C LYS A 5 30.98 36.22 44.33
N ILE A 6 30.22 35.18 44.67
CA ILE A 6 29.97 33.96 43.92
C ILE A 6 29.34 34.32 42.56
N LEU A 7 30.00 33.96 41.46
CA LEU A 7 29.37 33.91 40.14
C LEU A 7 28.48 32.66 40.06
N LEU A 8 27.16 32.88 39.96
CA LEU A 8 26.22 31.86 39.53
C LEU A 8 26.35 31.70 38.00
N ALA A 9 27.00 30.62 37.57
CA ALA A 9 26.99 30.19 36.17
C ALA A 9 25.67 29.45 35.91
N VAL A 10 24.75 30.10 35.18
CA VAL A 10 23.55 29.44 34.65
C VAL A 10 23.96 28.70 33.37
N SER A 11 24.21 27.40 33.49
CA SER A 11 24.44 26.49 32.37
C SER A 11 23.11 26.22 31.66
N VAL A 12 22.91 26.86 30.50
CA VAL A 12 21.83 26.52 29.57
C VAL A 12 22.18 25.19 28.91
N ALA A 13 21.58 24.10 29.41
CA ALA A 13 21.62 22.81 28.76
C ALA A 13 20.74 22.87 27.49
N PHE A 14 21.38 23.06 26.33
CA PHE A 14 20.72 22.89 25.04
C PHE A 14 20.45 21.40 24.84
N ALA A 15 19.25 20.95 25.18
CA ALA A 15 18.77 19.62 24.85
C ALA A 15 18.62 19.52 23.33
N GLY A 16 19.68 19.08 22.66
CA GLY A 16 19.64 18.75 21.24
C GLY A 16 18.58 17.69 20.99
N SER A 17 17.58 18.04 20.21
CA SER A 17 16.50 17.16 19.79
C SER A 17 17.07 15.99 18.98
N ILE A 18 17.06 14.78 19.57
CA ILE A 18 17.41 13.56 18.85
C ILE A 18 16.13 13.07 18.15
N PHE A 19 15.88 13.60 16.96
CA PHE A 19 15.07 12.95 15.94
C PHE A 19 16.08 12.72 14.80
N HIS A 20 16.31 11.52 14.26
CA HIS A 20 15.38 10.72 13.48
C HIS A 20 15.83 9.25 13.55
N ALA A 21 14.96 8.35 14.00
CA ALA A 21 15.06 6.95 13.63
C ALA A 21 14.20 6.73 12.37
N ASN A 22 14.57 7.39 11.27
CA ASN A 22 14.07 7.03 9.95
C ASN A 22 14.86 5.78 9.54
N GLY A 23 14.25 4.61 9.67
CA GLY A 23 14.85 3.36 9.22
C GLY A 23 14.79 3.33 7.71
N ALA A 24 15.89 3.64 7.05
CA ALA A 24 16.16 3.08 5.72
C ALA A 24 16.94 1.78 5.95
N SER A 25 16.93 0.89 4.96
CA SER A 25 17.61 -0.40 5.08
C SER A 25 19.15 -0.28 5.14
N PHE A 26 19.68 0.93 4.96
CA PHE A 26 21.09 1.30 4.97
C PHE A 26 21.39 2.46 5.95
N ASP A 27 22.68 2.68 6.22
CA ASP A 27 23.14 3.73 7.13
C ASP A 27 23.03 5.12 6.49
N CYS A 28 22.00 5.88 6.90
CA CYS A 28 21.76 7.23 6.40
C CYS A 28 22.91 8.22 6.63
N LYS A 29 23.82 7.96 7.58
CA LYS A 29 25.02 8.79 7.77
C LYS A 29 26.04 8.60 6.64
N LYS A 30 25.91 7.53 5.86
CA LYS A 30 26.79 7.19 4.74
C LYS A 30 26.17 7.50 3.37
N ALA A 31 24.96 8.08 3.33
CA ALA A 31 24.27 8.44 2.09
C ALA A 31 25.09 9.44 1.26
N LYS A 32 25.36 9.12 0.00
CA LYS A 32 26.16 9.93 -0.92
C LYS A 32 25.33 10.41 -2.10
N SER A 33 24.57 9.53 -2.73
CA SER A 33 23.81 9.87 -3.93
C SER A 33 22.58 10.72 -3.64
N PHE A 34 22.04 11.35 -4.68
CA PHE A 34 20.76 12.05 -4.59
C PHE A 34 19.69 11.11 -4.03
N SER A 35 19.60 9.89 -4.57
CA SER A 35 18.61 8.89 -4.18
C SER A 35 18.75 8.48 -2.72
N GLU A 36 19.95 8.14 -2.26
CA GLU A 36 20.18 7.76 -0.87
C GLU A 36 19.82 8.88 0.12
N LYS A 37 20.19 10.12 -0.20
CA LYS A 37 19.84 11.27 0.64
C LYS A 37 18.33 11.50 0.68
N THR A 38 17.68 11.41 -0.48
CA THR A 38 16.23 11.56 -0.62
C THR A 38 15.49 10.50 0.19
N ILE A 39 15.93 9.24 0.13
CA ILE A 39 15.38 8.13 0.91
C ILE A 39 15.51 8.39 2.42
N CYS A 40 16.68 8.87 2.87
CA CYS A 40 16.92 9.12 4.28
C CYS A 40 16.15 10.32 4.85
N SER A 41 15.88 11.33 4.02
CA SER A 41 15.16 12.54 4.44
C SER A 41 13.64 12.40 4.36
N ASP A 42 13.14 11.51 3.52
CA ASP A 42 11.70 11.32 3.29
C ASP A 42 11.19 10.10 4.05
N SER A 43 10.23 10.30 4.95
CA SER A 43 9.72 9.24 5.82
C SER A 43 9.03 8.11 5.04
N LYS A 44 8.36 8.43 3.91
CA LYS A 44 7.73 7.44 3.04
C LYS A 44 8.78 6.60 2.35
N LEU A 45 9.76 7.22 1.69
CA LEU A 45 10.81 6.50 0.96
C LEU A 45 11.73 5.72 1.89
N SER A 46 12.01 6.24 3.08
CA SER A 46 12.72 5.50 4.14
C SER A 46 11.97 4.20 4.47
N LYS A 47 10.65 4.29 4.67
CA LYS A 47 9.81 3.13 4.96
C LYS A 47 9.71 2.16 3.79
N ASP A 48 9.59 2.67 2.57
CA ASP A 48 9.61 1.85 1.35
C ASP A 48 10.94 1.09 1.22
N ASP A 49 12.07 1.71 1.60
CA ASP A 49 13.38 1.06 1.61
C ASP A 49 13.48 -0.08 2.62
N ASP A 50 12.99 0.14 3.85
CA ASP A 50 12.86 -0.88 4.87
C ASP A 50 11.97 -2.05 4.41
N ASP A 51 10.82 -1.76 3.80
CA ASP A 51 9.91 -2.80 3.29
C ASP A 51 10.51 -3.59 2.13
N LEU A 52 11.19 -2.89 1.22
CA LEU A 52 11.86 -3.51 0.09
C LEU A 52 12.96 -4.47 0.55
N LYS A 53 13.63 -4.20 1.69
CA LYS A 53 14.62 -5.11 2.30
C LYS A 53 14.03 -6.49 2.61
N TYR A 54 12.83 -6.54 3.18
CA TYR A 54 12.15 -7.80 3.50
C TYR A 54 11.74 -8.54 2.23
N LEU A 55 11.17 -7.83 1.26
CA LEU A 55 10.77 -8.42 -0.02
C LEU A 55 11.97 -8.93 -0.80
N TYR A 56 13.07 -8.17 -0.83
CA TYR A 56 14.35 -8.58 -1.40
C TYR A 56 14.88 -9.85 -0.73
N GLY A 57 14.80 -9.96 0.60
CA GLY A 57 15.18 -11.17 1.34
C GLY A 57 14.40 -12.41 0.91
N ARG A 58 13.08 -12.26 0.73
CA ARG A 58 12.21 -13.34 0.23
C ARG A 58 12.50 -13.70 -1.22
N ALA A 59 12.63 -12.70 -2.10
CA ALA A 59 13.00 -12.89 -3.49
C ALA A 59 14.34 -13.64 -3.58
N LYS A 60 15.34 -13.21 -2.81
CA LYS A 60 16.62 -13.90 -2.70
C LYS A 60 16.47 -15.34 -2.20
N ALA A 61 15.61 -15.62 -1.23
CA ALA A 61 15.41 -16.98 -0.74
C ALA A 61 14.78 -17.92 -1.78
N SER A 62 13.91 -17.39 -2.65
CA SER A 62 13.16 -18.17 -3.65
C SER A 62 13.96 -18.61 -4.89
N VAL A 63 15.11 -17.96 -5.16
CA VAL A 63 15.87 -18.17 -6.41
C VAL A 63 16.96 -19.24 -6.27
N GLN A 64 17.05 -20.10 -7.28
CA GLN A 64 18.16 -21.04 -7.46
C GLN A 64 19.34 -20.38 -8.17
N ASP A 65 19.09 -19.66 -9.26
CA ASP A 65 20.12 -18.89 -9.98
C ASP A 65 20.48 -17.60 -9.23
N ARG A 66 21.51 -17.71 -8.38
CA ARG A 66 22.05 -16.59 -7.59
C ARG A 66 22.72 -15.53 -8.45
N GLN A 67 23.28 -15.93 -9.60
CA GLN A 67 24.00 -15.01 -10.47
C GLN A 67 23.03 -14.10 -11.21
N ALA A 68 21.96 -14.66 -11.79
CA ALA A 68 20.89 -13.89 -12.41
C ALA A 68 20.24 -12.92 -11.40
N PHE A 69 19.98 -13.37 -10.18
CA PHE A 69 19.44 -12.51 -9.13
C PHE A 69 20.37 -11.35 -8.77
N SER A 70 21.68 -11.61 -8.71
CA SER A 70 22.69 -10.57 -8.47
C SER A 70 22.70 -9.52 -9.57
N GLU A 71 22.62 -9.94 -10.84
CA GLU A 71 22.58 -9.00 -11.98
C GLU A 71 21.31 -8.14 -12.00
N ILE A 72 20.15 -8.73 -11.69
CA ILE A 72 18.89 -7.99 -11.56
C ILE A 72 19.00 -6.95 -10.44
N THR A 73 19.48 -7.37 -9.26
CA THR A 73 19.64 -6.50 -8.09
C THR A 73 20.60 -5.33 -8.39
N LYS A 74 21.74 -5.63 -9.01
CA LYS A 74 22.73 -4.61 -9.42
C LYS A 74 22.14 -3.64 -10.43
N THR A 75 21.39 -4.13 -11.41
CA THR A 75 20.77 -3.28 -12.42
C THR A 75 19.70 -2.37 -11.83
N LEU A 76 18.86 -2.90 -10.93
CA LEU A 76 17.88 -2.11 -10.19
C LEU A 76 18.55 -1.06 -9.32
N TRP A 77 19.58 -1.42 -8.56
CA TRP A 77 20.31 -0.46 -7.75
C TRP A 77 20.93 0.64 -8.62
N ASN A 78 21.60 0.29 -9.72
CA ASN A 78 22.18 1.28 -10.65
C ASN A 78 21.14 2.19 -11.32
N SER A 79 19.89 1.75 -11.52
CA SER A 79 18.83 2.63 -12.02
C SER A 79 18.36 3.63 -10.96
N ARG A 80 18.28 3.20 -9.69
CA ARG A 80 18.02 4.09 -8.55
C ARG A 80 19.04 5.21 -8.47
N GLU A 81 20.33 4.87 -8.55
CA GLU A 81 21.43 5.83 -8.40
C GLU A 81 21.50 6.88 -9.52
N ARG A 82 20.78 6.67 -10.63
CA ARG A 82 20.67 7.61 -11.75
C ARG A 82 19.54 8.63 -11.59
N CYS A 83 18.69 8.50 -10.57
CA CYS A 83 17.62 9.47 -10.32
C CYS A 83 18.16 10.84 -9.89
N SER A 84 17.51 11.89 -10.38
CA SER A 84 17.84 13.29 -10.09
C SER A 84 16.72 14.06 -9.37
N ASP A 85 15.58 13.42 -9.13
CA ASP A 85 14.43 14.01 -8.46
C ASP A 85 13.65 12.96 -7.65
N PHE A 86 12.80 13.45 -6.75
CA PHE A 86 11.98 12.63 -5.87
C PHE A 86 11.05 11.68 -6.64
N THR A 87 10.42 12.17 -7.72
CA THR A 87 9.44 11.39 -8.51
C THR A 87 10.09 10.16 -9.14
N CYS A 88 11.33 10.29 -9.62
CA CYS A 88 12.14 9.18 -10.12
C CYS A 88 12.40 8.14 -9.02
N VAL A 89 12.87 8.57 -7.84
CA VAL A 89 13.17 7.66 -6.72
C VAL A 89 11.90 6.95 -6.23
N ASN A 90 10.79 7.67 -6.09
CA ASN A 90 9.52 7.07 -5.71
C ASN A 90 9.02 6.06 -6.76
N SER A 91 9.11 6.38 -8.05
CA SER A 91 8.72 5.46 -9.13
C SER A 91 9.64 4.23 -9.23
N TRP A 92 10.90 4.38 -8.83
CA TRP A 92 11.84 3.26 -8.75
C TRP A 92 11.38 2.21 -7.74
N TYR A 93 10.86 2.63 -6.57
CA TYR A 93 10.31 1.69 -5.60
C TYR A 93 9.14 0.90 -6.15
N ASP A 94 8.22 1.53 -6.90
CA ASP A 94 7.12 0.80 -7.55
C ASP A 94 7.64 -0.33 -8.46
N THR A 95 8.72 -0.07 -9.18
CA THR A 95 9.36 -1.05 -10.06
C THR A 95 10.10 -2.13 -9.28
N ALA A 96 10.84 -1.75 -8.24
CA ALA A 96 11.60 -2.68 -7.40
C ALA A 96 10.66 -3.63 -6.64
N PHE A 97 9.55 -3.13 -6.08
CA PHE A 97 8.53 -3.96 -5.44
C PHE A 97 7.89 -4.94 -6.43
N ALA A 98 7.59 -4.50 -7.65
CA ALA A 98 7.04 -5.36 -8.69
C ALA A 98 7.97 -6.52 -9.04
N ILE A 99 9.26 -6.21 -9.28
CA ILE A 99 10.25 -7.20 -9.71
C ILE A 99 10.56 -8.19 -8.59
N TYR A 100 10.84 -7.71 -7.38
CA TYR A 100 11.10 -8.62 -6.27
C TYR A 100 9.85 -9.40 -5.85
N GLY A 101 8.65 -8.83 -5.98
CA GLY A 101 7.38 -9.54 -5.79
C GLY A 101 7.22 -10.70 -6.75
N ALA A 102 7.42 -10.45 -8.04
CA ALA A 102 7.36 -11.50 -9.07
C ALA A 102 8.41 -12.59 -8.85
N ILE A 103 9.64 -12.22 -8.51
CA ILE A 103 10.72 -13.17 -8.22
C ILE A 103 10.38 -14.00 -6.97
N ALA A 104 9.89 -13.38 -5.89
CA ALA A 104 9.55 -14.08 -4.65
C ALA A 104 8.41 -15.10 -4.84
N GLU A 105 7.50 -14.85 -5.79
CA GLU A 105 6.37 -15.74 -6.08
C GLU A 105 6.76 -16.86 -7.06
N LYS A 106 7.51 -16.55 -8.11
CA LYS A 106 7.70 -17.43 -9.28
C LYS A 106 9.14 -17.84 -9.55
N GLY A 107 10.10 -17.33 -8.78
CA GLY A 107 11.52 -17.45 -9.07
C GLY A 107 11.96 -16.59 -10.27
N ILE A 108 13.21 -16.76 -10.70
CA ILE A 108 13.71 -16.21 -11.97
C ILE A 108 13.44 -17.28 -13.03
N PRO A 109 12.74 -16.98 -14.14
CA PRO A 109 12.55 -17.93 -15.23
C PRO A 109 13.92 -18.37 -15.77
N GLU A 110 14.11 -19.68 -15.94
CA GLU A 110 15.28 -20.23 -16.62
C GLU A 110 15.27 -19.73 -18.07
N THR A 111 16.06 -18.69 -18.35
CA THR A 111 16.27 -18.18 -19.70
C THR A 111 17.75 -18.24 -19.99
N ASN A 112 18.07 -18.72 -21.19
CA ASN A 112 19.43 -18.85 -21.70
C ASN A 112 20.07 -17.46 -21.89
N GLY A 113 20.55 -16.86 -20.80
CA GLY A 113 21.61 -15.84 -20.82
C GLY A 113 21.25 -14.44 -21.33
N LYS A 114 19.98 -14.00 -21.31
CA LYS A 114 19.61 -12.57 -21.49
C LYS A 114 18.44 -12.15 -20.59
N ASN A 115 18.61 -11.02 -19.91
CA ASN A 115 17.72 -10.46 -18.87
C ASN A 115 16.35 -9.99 -19.41
N ASP A 116 15.43 -10.91 -19.70
CA ASP A 116 14.05 -10.58 -20.13
C ASP A 116 13.19 -9.94 -19.04
N ILE A 117 13.54 -10.06 -17.75
CA ILE A 117 12.79 -9.44 -16.64
C ILE A 117 12.87 -7.91 -16.67
N LEU A 118 14.02 -7.36 -17.08
CA LEU A 118 14.21 -5.91 -17.20
C LEU A 118 13.58 -5.37 -18.49
N ALA A 119 13.61 -6.14 -19.58
CA ALA A 119 13.00 -5.79 -20.85
C ALA A 119 11.46 -5.79 -20.77
N ASN A 120 10.86 -6.74 -20.05
CA ASN A 120 9.39 -6.81 -19.89
C ASN A 120 8.82 -5.66 -19.04
N ALA A 121 9.61 -5.04 -18.15
CA ALA A 121 9.20 -3.83 -17.44
C ALA A 121 9.14 -2.59 -18.38
N GLU A 122 9.93 -2.59 -19.46
CA GLU A 122 9.88 -1.56 -20.51
C GLU A 122 8.86 -1.88 -21.62
N GLN A 123 8.64 -3.17 -21.93
CA GLN A 123 7.68 -3.63 -22.95
C GLN A 123 6.20 -3.40 -22.56
N TYR A 124 5.91 -3.26 -21.26
CA TYR A 124 4.60 -2.81 -20.76
C TYR A 124 4.20 -1.41 -21.26
N LYS A 125 5.13 -0.61 -21.82
CA LYS A 125 4.83 0.68 -22.45
C LYS A 125 4.47 0.60 -23.94
N SER A 126 4.78 -0.49 -24.65
CA SER A 126 4.58 -0.57 -26.11
C SER A 126 3.38 -1.43 -26.55
N GLU A 127 2.90 -2.36 -25.73
CA GLU A 127 1.76 -3.22 -26.11
C GLU A 127 0.37 -2.55 -26.04
N THR A 128 0.25 -1.33 -25.51
CA THR A 128 -1.05 -0.63 -25.38
C THR A 128 -1.50 0.11 -26.64
N THR A 129 -0.77 0.04 -27.75
CA THR A 129 -1.14 0.75 -28.99
C THR A 129 -1.62 -0.12 -30.15
N ASN A 130 -1.53 -1.46 -30.09
CA ASN A 130 -1.99 -2.30 -31.20
C ASN A 130 -2.38 -3.72 -30.79
N LYS A 131 -3.60 -3.93 -30.28
CA LYS A 131 -4.35 -5.18 -30.50
C LYS A 131 -5.85 -4.91 -30.62
N ASN A 132 -6.31 -4.78 -31.86
CA ASN A 132 -7.66 -5.19 -32.25
C ASN A 132 -7.76 -6.70 -32.00
N VAL A 133 -8.60 -7.14 -31.07
CA VAL A 133 -8.82 -8.55 -30.78
C VAL A 133 -10.02 -9.05 -31.59
N SER A 134 -9.72 -9.87 -32.60
CA SER A 134 -10.69 -10.76 -33.25
C SER A 134 -10.93 -11.99 -32.35
N PRO A 135 -12.14 -12.59 -32.35
CA PRO A 135 -12.51 -13.65 -31.41
C PRO A 135 -12.12 -15.04 -31.95
N ILE A 136 -11.64 -15.92 -31.06
CA ILE A 136 -11.42 -17.35 -31.34
C ILE A 136 -12.32 -18.20 -30.44
N SER A 137 -12.84 -19.23 -31.09
CA SER A 137 -13.95 -20.16 -30.85
C SER A 137 -13.70 -21.35 -29.91
N GLY A 138 -14.81 -21.87 -29.33
CA GLY A 138 -14.99 -23.20 -28.73
C GLY A 138 -14.90 -23.17 -27.19
N ASP A 139 -15.87 -23.59 -26.37
CA ASP A 139 -16.88 -24.64 -26.52
C ASP A 139 -18.26 -24.25 -25.98
N LYS A 140 -19.28 -24.92 -26.52
CA LYS A 140 -20.71 -24.65 -26.33
C LYS A 140 -21.26 -25.32 -25.07
N GLU A 141 -21.83 -24.54 -24.16
CA GLU A 141 -22.97 -25.00 -23.36
C GLU A 141 -23.99 -23.85 -23.21
N ASN A 142 -25.22 -24.13 -23.64
CA ASN A 142 -26.31 -23.17 -23.84
C ASN A 142 -26.86 -22.63 -22.51
N ILE A 143 -26.65 -21.34 -22.23
CA ILE A 143 -27.50 -20.58 -21.31
C ILE A 143 -28.08 -19.39 -22.07
N THR A 144 -29.33 -19.55 -22.50
CA THR A 144 -30.12 -18.52 -23.17
C THR A 144 -30.48 -17.43 -22.16
N VAL A 145 -29.69 -16.36 -22.09
CA VAL A 145 -30.09 -15.13 -21.38
C VAL A 145 -30.80 -14.23 -22.37
N LYS A 146 -32.12 -14.09 -22.18
CA LYS A 146 -32.94 -13.10 -22.88
C LYS A 146 -32.41 -11.70 -22.57
N GLU A 147 -32.10 -10.93 -23.60
CA GLU A 147 -31.84 -9.50 -23.50
C GLU A 147 -33.04 -8.82 -22.83
N SER A 148 -32.83 -8.35 -21.59
CA SER A 148 -33.71 -7.38 -20.97
C SER A 148 -33.07 -6.01 -21.11
N LYS A 149 -33.79 -5.12 -21.80
CA LYS A 149 -33.51 -3.69 -21.94
C LYS A 149 -33.18 -3.09 -20.57
N ILE A 150 -31.93 -2.69 -20.36
CA ILE A 150 -31.64 -1.67 -19.35
C ILE A 150 -31.96 -0.33 -19.99
N GLN A 151 -33.11 0.21 -19.60
CA GLN A 151 -33.50 1.57 -19.90
C GLN A 151 -32.58 2.55 -19.15
N ASN A 152 -32.20 3.59 -19.88
CA ASN A 152 -31.42 4.74 -19.44
C ASN A 152 -31.85 5.25 -18.06
N LEU A 153 -30.92 5.21 -17.11
CA LEU A 153 -30.89 6.11 -15.97
C LEU A 153 -29.70 7.05 -16.21
N ASN A 154 -29.98 8.35 -16.16
CA ASN A 154 -29.06 9.43 -16.47
C ASN A 154 -27.78 9.33 -15.63
N ASP A 155 -26.69 8.92 -16.27
CA ASP A 155 -25.33 8.93 -15.72
C ASP A 155 -24.74 10.34 -15.86
N GLY A 156 -24.90 11.13 -14.81
CA GLY A 156 -24.19 12.40 -14.67
C GLY A 156 -22.76 12.13 -14.22
N ASP A 157 -21.82 12.35 -15.14
CA ASP A 157 -20.40 12.65 -14.90
C ASP A 157 -19.59 11.62 -14.08
N VAL A 158 -19.66 10.32 -14.38
CA VAL A 158 -18.56 9.41 -14.00
C VAL A 158 -17.37 9.66 -14.93
N LYS A 159 -16.50 10.59 -14.54
CA LYS A 159 -15.21 10.80 -15.22
C LYS A 159 -14.33 9.55 -15.03
N VAL A 160 -14.19 8.77 -16.10
CA VAL A 160 -13.25 7.65 -16.16
C VAL A 160 -11.83 8.20 -16.19
N VAL A 161 -11.14 8.11 -15.06
CA VAL A 161 -9.70 8.39 -14.98
C VAL A 161 -8.94 7.14 -15.40
N ASN A 162 -7.93 7.29 -16.26
CA ASN A 162 -7.09 6.18 -16.69
C ASN A 162 -5.68 6.31 -16.07
N PRO A 163 -5.48 5.93 -14.80
CA PRO A 163 -4.19 6.05 -14.13
C PRO A 163 -3.13 5.16 -14.77
N LYS A 164 -1.87 5.61 -14.75
CA LYS A 164 -0.72 4.80 -15.16
C LYS A 164 -0.67 3.54 -14.29
N ILE A 165 -0.71 2.36 -14.91
CA ILE A 165 -0.71 1.10 -14.17
C ILE A 165 0.62 0.90 -13.44
N THR A 166 0.58 1.03 -12.12
CA THR A 166 1.69 0.71 -11.21
C THR A 166 1.45 -0.65 -10.53
N TYR A 167 2.47 -1.24 -9.93
CA TYR A 167 2.31 -2.44 -9.09
C TYR A 167 1.32 -2.20 -7.94
N GLN A 168 1.38 -1.01 -7.33
CA GLN A 168 0.43 -0.62 -6.29
C GLN A 168 -1.01 -0.54 -6.81
N LEU A 169 -1.22 -0.02 -8.03
CA LEU A 169 -2.55 0.00 -8.66
C LEU A 169 -3.07 -1.41 -8.96
N LYS A 170 -2.18 -2.33 -9.40
CA LYS A 170 -2.55 -3.74 -9.61
C LYS A 170 -2.92 -4.43 -8.29
N ASN A 171 -2.17 -4.17 -7.22
CA ASN A 171 -2.46 -4.71 -5.90
C ASN A 171 -3.76 -4.15 -5.33
N GLU A 172 -4.00 -2.85 -5.48
CA GLU A 172 -5.24 -2.18 -5.08
C GLU A 172 -6.44 -2.83 -5.77
N SER A 173 -6.40 -2.93 -7.11
CA SER A 173 -7.48 -3.54 -7.90
C SER A 173 -7.69 -5.00 -7.47
N ALA A 174 -6.64 -5.81 -7.38
CA ALA A 174 -6.76 -7.20 -6.99
C ALA A 174 -7.34 -7.38 -5.57
N PHE A 175 -6.93 -6.51 -4.64
CA PHE A 175 -7.44 -6.49 -3.27
C PHE A 175 -8.93 -6.15 -3.22
N VAL A 176 -9.35 -5.10 -3.94
CA VAL A 176 -10.77 -4.73 -4.04
C VAL A 176 -11.58 -5.85 -4.69
N ASP A 177 -11.10 -6.41 -5.81
CA ASP A 177 -11.78 -7.44 -6.58
C ASP A 177 -12.04 -8.71 -5.75
N VAL A 178 -11.06 -9.16 -4.97
CA VAL A 178 -11.23 -10.38 -4.16
C VAL A 178 -12.25 -10.18 -3.04
N ILE A 179 -12.25 -8.99 -2.42
CA ILE A 179 -13.22 -8.67 -1.38
C ILE A 179 -14.62 -8.53 -1.99
N GLU A 180 -14.75 -7.87 -3.14
CA GLU A 180 -16.03 -7.74 -3.84
C GLU A 180 -16.60 -9.11 -4.24
N LYS A 181 -15.77 -10.01 -4.78
CA LYS A 181 -16.18 -11.39 -5.07
C LYS A 181 -16.70 -12.11 -3.82
N ALA A 182 -16.03 -11.93 -2.69
CA ALA A 182 -16.47 -12.50 -1.42
C ALA A 182 -17.80 -11.90 -0.94
N ILE A 183 -17.97 -10.57 -1.04
CA ILE A 183 -19.22 -9.87 -0.75
C ILE A 183 -20.35 -10.43 -1.61
N ILE A 184 -20.16 -10.52 -2.93
CA ILE A 184 -21.18 -11.03 -3.87
C ILE A 184 -21.54 -12.49 -3.53
N LYS A 185 -20.53 -13.35 -3.34
CA LYS A 185 -20.76 -14.76 -3.00
C LYS A 185 -21.52 -14.91 -1.68
N SER A 186 -21.23 -14.06 -0.69
CA SER A 186 -21.89 -14.08 0.61
C SER A 186 -23.40 -13.76 0.55
N LYS A 187 -23.87 -13.07 -0.48
CA LYS A 187 -25.32 -12.78 -0.67
C LYS A 187 -26.14 -14.04 -0.88
N SER A 188 -25.53 -15.08 -1.44
CA SER A 188 -26.16 -16.39 -1.72
C SER A 188 -25.92 -17.44 -0.62
N ALA A 189 -25.14 -17.12 0.41
CA ALA A 189 -24.82 -18.05 1.47
C ALA A 189 -26.04 -18.33 2.35
N LYS A 190 -26.25 -19.61 2.66
CA LYS A 190 -27.42 -20.14 3.37
C LYS A 190 -27.22 -20.21 4.89
N ASN A 191 -25.98 -20.20 5.35
CA ASN A 191 -25.64 -20.32 6.77
C ASN A 191 -24.23 -19.76 7.04
N ASP A 192 -23.92 -19.60 8.33
CA ASP A 192 -22.67 -19.02 8.79
C ASP A 192 -21.43 -19.86 8.41
N MET A 193 -21.56 -21.18 8.28
CA MET A 193 -20.44 -22.02 7.82
C MET A 193 -20.02 -21.67 6.39
N GLN A 194 -20.99 -21.35 5.51
CA GLN A 194 -20.68 -20.88 4.16
C GLN A 194 -20.03 -19.49 4.18
N ILE A 195 -20.50 -18.58 5.05
CA ILE A 195 -19.87 -17.26 5.22
C ILE A 195 -18.42 -17.42 5.71
N GLY A 196 -18.19 -18.28 6.71
CA GLY A 196 -16.85 -18.58 7.23
C GLY A 196 -15.93 -19.16 6.17
N GLY A 197 -16.42 -20.09 5.34
CA GLY A 197 -15.66 -20.63 4.21
C GLY A 197 -15.32 -19.58 3.14
N ILE A 198 -16.26 -18.68 2.84
CA ILE A 198 -16.02 -17.56 1.91
C ILE A 198 -14.96 -16.61 2.47
N LYS A 199 -15.07 -16.26 3.77
CA LYS A 199 -14.10 -15.43 4.47
C LYS A 199 -12.70 -16.04 4.42
N ALA A 200 -12.55 -17.31 4.80
CA ALA A 200 -11.26 -17.99 4.83
C ALA A 200 -10.58 -18.03 3.45
N LEU A 201 -11.34 -18.28 2.37
CA LEU A 201 -10.80 -18.24 1.01
C LEU A 201 -10.36 -16.84 0.59
N ARG A 202 -11.18 -15.83 0.88
CA ARG A 202 -10.85 -14.42 0.62
C ARG A 202 -9.58 -14.00 1.36
N ASP A 203 -9.45 -14.32 2.63
CA ASP A 203 -8.32 -13.89 3.45
C ASP A 203 -7.02 -14.54 2.98
N LYS A 204 -7.08 -15.80 2.53
CA LYS A 204 -5.95 -16.47 1.86
C LYS A 204 -5.52 -15.75 0.58
N GLU A 205 -6.48 -15.36 -0.26
CA GLU A 205 -6.20 -14.63 -1.50
C GLU A 205 -5.67 -13.21 -1.22
N ILE A 206 -6.25 -12.49 -0.25
CA ILE A 206 -5.70 -11.22 0.25
C ILE A 206 -4.24 -11.39 0.67
N CYS A 207 -3.90 -12.50 1.30
CA CYS A 207 -2.51 -12.79 1.69
C CYS A 207 -1.55 -13.00 0.52
N ASN A 208 -2.03 -13.62 -0.55
CA ASN A 208 -1.25 -13.79 -1.76
C ASN A 208 -1.04 -12.46 -2.49
N ILE A 209 -2.03 -11.56 -2.44
CA ILE A 209 -1.97 -10.21 -3.03
C ILE A 209 -1.06 -9.31 -2.20
N LEU A 210 -1.34 -9.19 -0.89
CA LEU A 210 -0.61 -8.38 0.07
C LEU A 210 0.56 -9.16 0.68
N GLN A 211 1.51 -9.55 -0.17
CA GLN A 211 2.76 -10.16 0.29
C GLN A 211 3.62 -9.20 1.11
N VAL A 212 3.42 -7.90 0.89
CA VAL A 212 3.89 -6.79 1.73
C VAL A 212 2.64 -6.06 2.22
N LYS A 213 2.57 -5.78 3.53
CA LYS A 213 1.40 -5.14 4.15
C LYS A 213 1.37 -3.63 3.99
N SER A 214 2.46 -3.04 3.53
CA SER A 214 2.50 -1.62 3.16
C SER A 214 2.00 -1.41 1.74
N VAL A 215 1.19 -0.37 1.58
CA VAL A 215 0.64 0.04 0.29
C VAL A 215 0.92 1.52 0.09
N SER A 216 1.04 1.92 -1.17
CA SER A 216 1.36 3.29 -1.56
C SER A 216 0.41 3.79 -2.64
N ASN A 217 -0.03 5.04 -2.49
CA ASN A 217 -0.87 5.76 -3.47
C ASN A 217 -2.17 5.05 -3.84
N TRP A 218 -2.76 4.29 -2.91
CA TRP A 218 -4.12 3.77 -3.09
C TRP A 218 -5.13 4.92 -3.06
N ILE A 219 -6.29 4.72 -3.69
CA ILE A 219 -7.32 5.74 -3.78
C ILE A 219 -8.48 5.37 -2.84
N GLY A 220 -8.92 6.34 -2.05
CA GLY A 220 -10.05 6.17 -1.15
C GLY A 220 -10.88 7.43 -1.03
N GLN A 221 -12.14 7.28 -0.64
CA GLN A 221 -13.01 8.38 -0.28
C GLN A 221 -13.10 8.52 1.24
N VAL A 222 -12.91 9.73 1.77
CA VAL A 222 -13.05 10.01 3.20
C VAL A 222 -14.48 9.72 3.65
N LYS A 223 -14.64 8.75 4.55
CA LYS A 223 -15.91 8.45 5.24
C LYS A 223 -15.98 9.04 6.64
N LYS A 224 -14.83 9.15 7.30
CA LYS A 224 -14.73 9.74 8.64
C LYS A 224 -13.40 10.45 8.80
N VAL A 225 -13.47 11.66 9.33
CA VAL A 225 -12.33 12.44 9.82
C VAL A 225 -12.77 13.06 11.14
N SER A 226 -12.08 12.74 12.22
CA SER A 226 -12.43 13.22 13.57
C SER A 226 -11.22 13.13 14.51
N ALA A 227 -11.39 13.54 15.77
CA ALA A 227 -10.46 13.22 16.85
C ALA A 227 -11.13 12.32 17.89
N ASN A 228 -10.34 11.52 18.61
CA ASN A 228 -10.82 10.79 19.79
C ASN A 228 -10.81 11.70 21.04
N SER A 229 -11.15 11.17 22.21
CA SER A 229 -11.18 11.91 23.48
C SER A 229 -9.84 12.52 23.89
N ASP A 230 -8.73 11.99 23.36
CA ASP A 230 -7.37 12.41 23.68
C ASP A 230 -6.85 13.44 22.66
N GLY A 231 -7.68 13.82 21.68
CA GLY A 231 -7.33 14.75 20.60
C GLY A 231 -6.59 14.10 19.43
N LYS A 232 -6.35 12.78 19.45
CA LYS A 232 -5.67 12.08 18.35
C LYS A 232 -6.59 11.87 17.15
N GLY A 233 -6.03 11.99 15.96
CA GLY A 233 -6.76 11.88 14.70
C GLY A 233 -7.26 10.46 14.44
N VAL A 234 -8.53 10.36 14.05
CA VAL A 234 -9.25 9.15 13.65
C VAL A 234 -9.72 9.33 12.21
N LEU A 235 -9.37 8.39 11.34
CA LEU A 235 -9.67 8.44 9.92
C LEU A 235 -10.24 7.11 9.42
N ALA A 236 -11.26 7.18 8.57
CA ALA A 236 -11.73 6.05 7.79
C ALA A 236 -11.92 6.46 6.33
N LEU A 237 -11.34 5.67 5.43
CA LEU A 237 -11.51 5.78 3.99
C LEU A 237 -12.35 4.60 3.49
N SER A 238 -13.21 4.85 2.51
CA SER A 238 -13.90 3.83 1.74
C SER A 238 -13.19 3.61 0.43
N LEU A 239 -12.92 2.35 0.14
CA LEU A 239 -12.59 1.85 -1.18
C LEU A 239 -13.91 1.49 -1.89
N PRO A 240 -13.86 1.11 -3.19
CA PRO A 240 -15.03 0.56 -3.88
C PRO A 240 -15.66 -0.61 -3.13
N SER A 241 -16.92 -0.89 -3.42
CA SER A 241 -17.67 -2.01 -2.83
C SER A 241 -17.84 -1.93 -1.30
N GLY A 242 -17.70 -0.74 -0.71
CA GLY A 242 -17.97 -0.47 0.72
C GLY A 242 -16.88 -0.94 1.67
N ILE A 243 -15.69 -1.25 1.16
CA ILE A 243 -14.54 -1.71 1.94
C ILE A 243 -14.00 -0.53 2.76
N LEU A 244 -13.88 -0.69 4.09
CA LEU A 244 -13.35 0.36 4.95
C LEU A 244 -11.89 0.08 5.34
N ILE A 245 -11.06 1.10 5.17
CA ILE A 245 -9.66 1.17 5.63
C ILE A 245 -9.60 2.26 6.69
N LYS A 246 -9.27 1.92 7.93
CA LYS A 246 -9.45 2.85 9.06
C LYS A 246 -8.39 2.72 10.14
N THR A 247 -8.22 3.80 10.89
CA THR A 247 -7.57 3.75 12.20
C THR A 247 -8.51 3.10 13.23
N TRP A 248 -7.96 2.73 14.38
CA TRP A 248 -8.77 2.62 15.59
C TRP A 248 -9.42 3.97 15.94
N ASN A 249 -10.45 3.92 16.79
CA ASN A 249 -11.17 5.10 17.25
C ASN A 249 -10.92 5.43 18.73
N ASN A 250 -10.12 4.62 19.44
CA ASN A 250 -9.84 4.78 20.86
C ASN A 250 -8.41 4.31 21.17
N SER A 251 -7.75 4.98 22.12
CA SER A 251 -6.34 4.74 22.44
C SER A 251 -6.10 3.38 23.11
N PHE A 252 -7.09 2.83 23.81
CA PHE A 252 -6.96 1.54 24.49
C PHE A 252 -6.74 0.40 23.48
N SER A 253 -7.63 0.27 22.49
CA SER A 253 -7.51 -0.70 21.40
C SER A 253 -6.31 -0.42 20.51
N ASP A 254 -5.90 0.85 20.38
CA ASP A 254 -4.80 1.25 19.49
C ASP A 254 -3.41 0.94 20.03
N THR A 255 -3.24 0.62 21.31
CA THR A 255 -1.92 0.40 21.96
C THR A 255 -1.00 -0.57 21.20
N LYS A 256 -1.56 -1.58 20.53
CA LYS A 256 -0.81 -2.56 19.74
C LYS A 256 -0.54 -2.12 18.30
N TYR A 257 -1.32 -1.16 17.79
CA TYR A 257 -1.35 -0.79 16.38
C TYR A 257 -0.70 0.58 16.13
N ASN A 258 -0.88 1.55 17.03
CA ASN A 258 -0.46 2.93 16.87
C ASN A 258 -0.96 3.54 15.55
N THR A 259 -2.25 3.35 15.26
CA THR A 259 -2.92 3.87 14.05
C THR A 259 -3.40 5.30 14.22
N LEU A 260 -3.65 5.75 15.45
CA LEU A 260 -4.13 7.10 15.72
C LEU A 260 -3.06 8.14 15.37
N MET A 261 -3.47 9.21 14.70
CA MET A 261 -2.55 10.25 14.25
C MET A 261 -2.29 11.24 15.40
N GLU A 262 -1.03 11.42 15.76
CA GLU A 262 -0.66 12.34 16.84
C GLU A 262 -0.79 13.81 16.39
N PRO A 263 -1.39 14.69 17.21
CA PRO A 263 -1.46 16.12 16.91
C PRO A 263 -0.09 16.73 16.62
N GLY A 264 -0.02 17.63 15.64
CA GLY A 264 1.21 18.29 15.21
C GLY A 264 2.09 17.47 14.25
N THR A 265 1.76 16.20 14.00
CA THR A 265 2.40 15.44 12.93
C THR A 265 1.89 15.88 11.55
N GLU A 266 2.71 15.71 10.52
CA GLU A 266 2.34 16.07 9.15
C GLU A 266 1.10 15.31 8.67
N ILE A 267 1.02 14.01 8.98
CA ILE A 267 -0.14 13.18 8.61
C ILE A 267 -1.42 13.67 9.29
N PHE A 268 -1.36 14.07 10.56
CA PHE A 268 -2.50 14.66 11.27
C PHE A 268 -2.94 15.97 10.62
N ASN A 269 -1.99 16.85 10.30
CA ASN A 269 -2.30 18.15 9.70
C ASN A 269 -2.92 18.00 8.31
N ARG A 270 -2.40 17.09 7.48
CA ARG A 270 -2.99 16.79 6.16
C ARG A 270 -4.38 16.16 6.29
N ALA A 271 -4.56 15.24 7.23
CA ALA A 271 -5.84 14.57 7.43
C ALA A 271 -6.92 15.51 7.99
N SER A 272 -6.56 16.47 8.86
CA SER A 272 -7.50 17.39 9.50
C SER A 272 -8.09 18.43 8.54
N GLU A 273 -7.44 18.67 7.41
CA GLU A 273 -7.94 19.55 6.33
C GLU A 273 -8.97 18.86 5.41
N LEU A 274 -9.16 17.55 5.53
CA LEU A 274 -10.08 16.78 4.70
C LEU A 274 -11.52 16.94 5.16
N SER A 275 -12.45 16.79 4.22
CA SER A 275 -13.89 16.69 4.48
C SER A 275 -14.41 15.31 4.08
N VAL A 276 -15.49 14.86 4.73
CA VAL A 276 -16.21 13.66 4.29
C VAL A 276 -16.64 13.83 2.84
N GLY A 277 -16.37 12.82 2.01
CA GLY A 277 -16.60 12.84 0.57
C GLY A 277 -15.37 13.18 -0.27
N ASP A 278 -14.33 13.78 0.32
CA ASP A 278 -13.07 14.02 -0.39
C ASP A 278 -12.47 12.71 -0.89
N VAL A 279 -11.97 12.71 -2.13
CA VAL A 279 -11.16 11.61 -2.66
C VAL A 279 -9.70 11.92 -2.38
N VAL A 280 -8.95 10.92 -1.94
CA VAL A 280 -7.55 11.06 -1.54
C VAL A 280 -6.71 9.95 -2.14
N TYR A 281 -5.45 10.27 -2.40
CA TYR A 281 -4.38 9.27 -2.42
C TYR A 281 -3.94 9.01 -0.98
N PHE A 282 -3.73 7.76 -0.61
CA PHE A 282 -3.23 7.39 0.70
C PHE A 282 -2.15 6.30 0.62
N SER A 283 -1.28 6.29 1.61
CA SER A 283 -0.25 5.26 1.82
C SER A 283 -0.22 4.87 3.29
N GLY A 284 0.32 3.69 3.58
CA GLY A 284 0.42 3.20 4.96
C GLY A 284 0.60 1.70 5.04
N THR A 285 0.26 1.12 6.19
CA THR A 285 0.51 -0.30 6.47
C THR A 285 -0.69 -0.97 7.14
N PHE A 286 -1.07 -2.14 6.61
CA PHE A 286 -1.95 -3.10 7.26
C PHE A 286 -1.22 -3.85 8.36
N PHE A 287 -1.95 -4.36 9.34
CA PHE A 287 -1.40 -5.15 10.45
C PHE A 287 -1.64 -6.63 10.21
N GLU A 288 -0.64 -7.47 10.50
CA GLU A 288 -0.83 -8.91 10.43
C GLU A 288 -1.79 -9.41 11.51
N ASP A 289 -2.61 -10.37 11.12
CA ASP A 289 -3.47 -11.14 12.01
C ASP A 289 -3.21 -12.62 11.75
N ASN A 290 -2.92 -13.37 12.81
CA ASN A 290 -2.47 -14.77 12.72
C ASN A 290 -3.51 -15.67 12.04
N ASP A 291 -4.78 -15.32 12.13
CA ASP A 291 -5.88 -16.11 11.56
C ASP A 291 -6.41 -15.52 10.24
N ASP A 292 -6.30 -14.19 10.06
CA ASP A 292 -7.05 -13.42 9.06
C ASP A 292 -6.16 -12.69 8.02
N CYS A 293 -4.86 -12.95 8.02
CA CYS A 293 -3.84 -12.32 7.16
C CYS A 293 -3.56 -10.84 7.45
N ILE A 294 -4.62 -10.04 7.51
CA ILE A 294 -4.59 -8.65 7.93
C ILE A 294 -5.69 -8.40 8.96
N SER A 295 -5.46 -7.51 9.91
CA SER A 295 -6.39 -7.23 11.00
C SER A 295 -7.72 -6.66 10.49
N GLU A 296 -8.79 -7.37 10.79
CA GLU A 296 -10.17 -7.04 10.44
C GLU A 296 -10.99 -6.87 11.73
N SER A 297 -11.69 -5.73 11.84
CA SER A 297 -12.26 -5.26 13.11
C SER A 297 -13.78 -5.38 13.21
N SER A 298 -14.46 -5.90 12.19
CA SER A 298 -15.91 -6.08 12.23
C SER A 298 -16.33 -7.10 13.29
N LEU A 299 -17.46 -6.81 13.96
CA LEU A 299 -17.91 -7.59 15.12
C LEU A 299 -18.54 -8.94 14.75
N SER A 300 -19.30 -9.00 13.65
CA SER A 300 -20.02 -10.22 13.25
C SER A 300 -19.36 -10.88 12.06
N LEU A 301 -19.44 -12.21 11.97
CA LEU A 301 -18.92 -12.96 10.83
C LEU A 301 -19.47 -12.47 9.48
N SER A 302 -20.76 -12.09 9.44
CA SER A 302 -21.36 -11.49 8.24
C SER A 302 -20.79 -10.09 7.95
N GLY A 303 -20.57 -9.25 8.97
CA GLY A 303 -19.94 -7.94 8.83
C GLY A 303 -18.52 -8.07 8.27
N LYS A 304 -17.73 -9.00 8.81
CA LYS A 304 -16.37 -9.30 8.35
C LYS A 304 -16.29 -9.60 6.85
N VAL A 305 -17.38 -10.04 6.22
CA VAL A 305 -17.44 -10.34 4.78
C VAL A 305 -18.15 -9.26 3.98
N LYS A 306 -19.31 -8.76 4.43
CA LYS A 306 -20.16 -7.85 3.66
C LYS A 306 -19.76 -6.39 3.76
N GLU A 307 -19.24 -5.97 4.90
CA GLU A 307 -18.88 -4.59 5.22
C GLU A 307 -17.54 -4.59 5.97
N PRO A 308 -16.45 -5.12 5.37
CA PRO A 308 -15.21 -5.36 6.09
C PRO A 308 -14.53 -4.06 6.51
N GLU A 309 -13.96 -4.09 7.71
CA GLU A 309 -13.28 -2.96 8.35
C GLU A 309 -11.83 -3.32 8.67
N PHE A 310 -10.92 -3.02 7.74
CA PHE A 310 -9.50 -3.31 7.91
C PHE A 310 -8.78 -2.21 8.68
N ILE A 311 -8.03 -2.63 9.71
CA ILE A 311 -7.22 -1.72 10.53
C ILE A 311 -5.94 -1.35 9.76
N PHE A 312 -5.67 -0.05 9.72
CA PHE A 312 -4.62 0.52 8.91
C PHE A 312 -3.96 1.72 9.59
N ARG A 313 -2.64 1.82 9.45
CA ARG A 313 -1.88 2.99 9.88
C ARG A 313 -1.45 3.79 8.66
N PHE A 314 -2.01 4.99 8.55
CA PHE A 314 -1.69 5.92 7.47
C PHE A 314 -0.29 6.51 7.66
N SER A 315 0.51 6.52 6.59
CA SER A 315 1.82 7.19 6.53
C SER A 315 1.79 8.43 5.64
N ASP A 316 0.89 8.47 4.65
CA ASP A 316 0.66 9.63 3.79
C ASP A 316 -0.82 9.74 3.42
N ILE A 317 -1.31 10.97 3.30
CA ILE A 317 -2.62 11.28 2.75
C ILE A 317 -2.57 12.60 1.98
N ARG A 318 -3.08 12.59 0.75
CA ARG A 318 -3.08 13.76 -0.13
C ARG A 318 -4.40 13.84 -0.87
N LYS A 319 -5.02 15.01 -0.86
CA LYS A 319 -6.25 15.25 -1.61
C LYS A 319 -6.03 14.96 -3.09
N TYR A 320 -6.93 14.19 -3.68
CA TYR A 320 -6.91 13.90 -5.10
C TYR A 320 -7.21 15.19 -5.85
N GLN A 321 -6.23 15.71 -6.60
CA GLN A 321 -6.40 16.86 -7.47
C GLN A 321 -6.57 16.36 -8.90
N GLN A 322 -7.70 16.70 -9.51
CA GLN A 322 -7.96 16.48 -10.95
C GLN A 322 -7.13 17.42 -11.80
#